data_AF-A0A1J3FNE8-F1
#
_entry.id   AF-A0A1J3FNE8-F1
#
_cell.length_a   1.000
_cell.length_b   1.000
_cell.length_c   1.000
_cell.angle_alpha   90.00
_cell.angle_beta   90.00
_cell.angle_gamma   90.00
#
_symmetry.space_group_name_H-M   'P 1'
#
loop_
_entity.id
_entity.type
_entity.pdbx_description
1 polymer ?
#
loop_
_entity_poly.entity_id
_entity_poly.type
_entity_poly.pdbx_seq_one_letter_code
_entity_poly.pdbx_strand_id
1 'polypeptide(L)'
;KVDLAGVDVAALKDTDFAKKRVARTKKSDGEFFKTETQKTALPAERKDLQKKVDTALLAAIKKTENLEFYLGATFGLSKNDL
;
A
#
# COMPACT_ATOMS: atom_id res chain seq x y z
N LYS A 1 -16.17 -12.43 -5.52
CA LYS A 1 -15.72 -11.29 -6.38
C LYS A 1 -16.40 -10.05 -5.83
N VAL A 2 -15.68 -8.95 -5.66
CA VAL A 2 -16.23 -7.70 -5.11
C VAL A 2 -16.63 -6.81 -6.28
N ASP A 3 -17.78 -6.13 -6.15
CA ASP A 3 -18.19 -5.12 -7.12
C ASP A 3 -17.33 -3.86 -6.96
N LEU A 4 -16.76 -3.38 -8.07
CA LEU A 4 -15.87 -2.22 -8.13
C LEU A 4 -16.52 -1.01 -8.80
N ALA A 5 -17.83 -1.08 -9.09
CA ALA A 5 -18.58 0.02 -9.67
C ALA A 5 -18.48 1.27 -8.76
N GLY A 6 -17.81 2.32 -9.26
CA GLY A 6 -17.66 3.60 -8.57
C GLY A 6 -16.34 3.82 -7.83
N VAL A 7 -15.37 2.91 -7.94
CA VAL A 7 -14.00 3.15 -7.44
C VAL A 7 -13.26 4.05 -8.44
N ASP A 8 -12.98 5.29 -8.04
CA ASP A 8 -12.22 6.23 -8.86
C ASP A 8 -10.72 6.01 -8.71
N VAL A 9 -10.12 5.40 -9.74
CA VAL A 9 -8.67 5.17 -9.86
C VAL A 9 -8.00 6.11 -10.85
N ALA A 10 -8.73 7.04 -11.47
CA ALA A 10 -8.20 7.92 -12.53
C ALA A 10 -7.09 8.86 -12.01
N ALA A 11 -7.08 9.15 -10.72
CA ALA A 11 -6.09 9.99 -10.06
C ALA A 11 -4.77 9.26 -9.75
N LEU A 12 -4.72 7.93 -9.83
CA LEU A 12 -3.53 7.14 -9.53
C LEU A 12 -2.70 6.92 -10.79
N LYS A 13 -1.45 7.41 -10.80
CA LYS A 13 -0.50 7.18 -11.88
C LYS A 13 0.64 6.30 -11.39
N ASP A 14 1.23 5.51 -12.30
CA ASP A 14 2.37 4.63 -12.00
C ASP A 14 3.56 5.40 -11.39
N THR A 15 3.70 6.68 -11.77
CA THR A 15 4.70 7.59 -11.22
C THR A 15 4.55 7.84 -9.72
N ASP A 16 3.35 7.70 -9.16
CA ASP A 16 3.06 7.97 -7.73
C ASP A 16 3.56 6.83 -6.82
N PHE A 17 3.79 5.66 -7.41
CA PHE A 17 4.31 4.47 -6.74
C PHE A 17 5.82 4.28 -6.96
N ALA A 18 6.42 5.05 -7.87
CA ALA A 18 7.85 4.99 -8.12
C ALA A 18 8.65 5.32 -6.86
N LYS A 19 9.52 4.39 -6.45
CA LYS A 19 10.42 4.60 -5.31
C LYS A 19 11.36 5.76 -5.63
N LYS A 20 11.34 6.82 -4.81
CA LYS A 20 12.26 7.96 -4.96
C LYS A 20 13.70 7.44 -4.90
N ARG A 21 14.41 7.52 -6.02
CA ARG A 21 15.82 7.15 -6.09
C ARG A 21 16.63 8.22 -5.36
N VAL A 22 17.28 7.85 -4.26
CA VAL A 22 18.25 8.71 -3.59
C VAL A 22 19.49 8.75 -4.48
N ALA A 23 19.83 9.92 -5.01
CA ALA A 23 21.05 10.09 -5.78
C ALA A 23 22.26 9.73 -4.89
N ARG A 24 23.11 8.82 -5.37
CA ARG A 24 24.32 8.39 -4.64
C ARG A 24 25.33 9.54 -4.67
N THR A 25 25.30 10.40 -3.66
CA THR A 25 26.41 11.33 -3.38
C THR A 25 27.67 10.51 -3.06
N LYS A 26 28.82 10.86 -3.63
CA LYS A 26 30.13 10.24 -3.32
C LYS A 26 30.34 10.32 -1.80
N LYS A 27 30.29 9.19 -1.09
CA LYS A 27 30.41 9.13 0.38
C LYS A 27 31.41 8.06 0.79
N SER A 28 32.27 8.44 1.73
CA SER A 28 33.30 7.62 2.39
C SER A 28 32.68 6.54 3.28
N ASP A 29 33.47 5.50 3.60
CA ASP A 29 33.03 4.24 4.24
C ASP A 29 32.21 4.40 5.54
N GLY A 30 32.30 5.53 6.24
CA GLY A 30 31.55 5.80 7.47
C GLY A 30 30.05 6.11 7.28
N GLU A 31 29.61 6.48 6.07
CA GLU A 31 28.20 6.79 5.78
C GLU A 31 27.42 5.63 5.14
N PHE A 32 28.11 4.56 4.74
CA PHE A 32 27.50 3.38 4.13
C PHE A 32 26.64 2.57 5.10
N PHE A 33 27.01 2.57 6.39
CA PHE A 33 26.28 1.87 7.46
C PHE A 33 25.25 2.73 8.20
N LYS A 34 25.10 4.01 7.85
CA LYS A 34 23.93 4.81 8.26
C LYS A 34 22.72 4.45 7.39
N THR A 35 22.33 3.18 7.42
CA THR A 35 21.02 2.70 6.96
C THR A 35 19.98 2.95 8.03
N GLU A 36 19.95 4.17 8.58
CA GLU A 36 18.68 4.69 9.06
C GLU A 36 17.82 4.81 7.81
N THR A 37 16.99 3.79 7.61
CA THR A 37 15.84 3.87 6.73
C THR A 37 14.97 4.99 7.26
N GLN A 38 15.34 6.23 6.92
CA GLN A 38 14.54 7.41 7.16
C GLN A 38 13.17 7.05 6.63
N LYS A 39 12.23 6.84 7.56
CA LYS A 39 10.83 6.56 7.26
C LYS A 39 10.43 7.69 6.33
N THR A 40 10.32 7.37 5.05
CA THR A 40 9.89 8.35 4.06
C THR A 40 8.50 8.73 4.53
N ALA A 41 8.38 9.95 5.10
CA ALA A 41 7.13 10.41 5.66
C ALA A 41 6.09 10.25 4.55
N LEU A 42 5.04 9.47 4.84
CA LEU A 42 3.97 9.24 3.88
C LEU A 42 3.43 10.60 3.45
N PRO A 43 3.54 10.98 2.16
CA PRO A 43 3.03 12.25 1.67
C PRO A 43 1.55 12.38 2.04
N ALA A 44 1.14 13.56 2.53
CA ALA A 44 -0.26 13.82 2.91
C ALA A 44 -1.22 13.55 1.74
N GLU A 45 -0.78 13.88 0.51
CA GLU A 45 -1.50 13.61 -0.74
C GLU A 45 -1.84 12.12 -0.92
N ARG A 46 -0.93 11.21 -0.56
CA ARG A 46 -1.19 9.77 -0.63
C ARG A 46 -2.21 9.32 0.40
N LYS A 47 -2.25 9.94 1.58
CA LYS A 47 -3.27 9.64 2.60
C LYS A 47 -4.66 10.08 2.16
N ASP A 48 -4.76 11.23 1.51
CA ASP A 48 -6.05 11.74 1.05
C ASP A 48 -6.59 10.97 -0.16
N LEU A 49 -5.72 10.57 -1.08
CA LEU A 49 -6.08 9.64 -2.16
C LEU A 49 -6.53 8.28 -1.61
N GLN A 50 -5.80 7.72 -0.63
CA GLN A 50 -6.15 6.46 0.01
C GLN A 50 -7.54 6.52 0.64
N LYS A 51 -7.85 7.59 1.39
CA LYS A 51 -9.18 7.77 2.00
C LYS A 51 -10.31 7.78 0.97
N LYS A 52 -10.12 8.47 -0.16
CA LYS A 52 -11.15 8.56 -1.21
C LYS A 52 -11.45 7.18 -1.80
N VAL A 53 -10.42 6.42 -2.14
CA VAL A 53 -10.54 5.08 -2.73
C VAL A 53 -11.08 4.08 -1.69
N ASP A 54 -10.53 4.08 -0.48
CA ASP A 54 -10.93 3.15 0.58
C ASP A 54 -12.38 3.34 1.01
N THR A 55 -12.88 4.58 1.01
CA THR A 55 -14.29 4.83 1.39
C THR A 55 -15.26 4.12 0.43
N ALA A 56 -14.98 4.16 -0.88
CA ALA A 56 -15.78 3.45 -1.87
C ALA A 56 -15.62 1.92 -1.75
N LEU A 57 -14.39 1.44 -1.55
CA LEU A 57 -14.09 0.01 -1.44
C LEU A 57 -14.66 -0.61 -0.17
N LEU A 58 -14.56 0.05 0.98
CA LEU A 58 -15.09 -0.41 2.25
C LEU A 58 -16.61 -0.54 2.22
N ALA A 59 -17.31 0.33 1.49
CA ALA A 59 -18.76 0.21 1.29
C ALA A 59 -19.13 -1.06 0.50
N ALA A 60 -18.31 -1.49 -0.46
CA ALA A 60 -18.48 -2.74 -1.18
C ALA A 60 -18.10 -3.96 -0.32
N ILE A 61 -17.03 -3.85 0.46
CA ILE A 61 -16.53 -4.93 1.33
C ILE A 61 -17.55 -5.26 2.42
N LYS A 62 -18.13 -4.25 3.08
CA LYS A 62 -19.12 -4.43 4.15
C LYS A 62 -20.43 -5.07 3.70
N LYS A 63 -20.76 -5.01 2.41
CA LYS A 63 -21.93 -5.71 1.85
C LYS A 63 -21.74 -7.21 1.78
N THR A 64 -20.49 -7.68 1.80
CA THR A 64 -20.16 -9.11 1.68
C THR A 64 -19.82 -9.64 3.07
N GLU A 65 -20.62 -10.58 3.56
CA GLU A 65 -20.41 -11.20 4.87
C GLU A 65 -19.00 -11.83 4.96
N ASN A 66 -18.35 -11.65 6.11
CA ASN A 66 -17.02 -12.21 6.43
C ASN A 66 -15.84 -11.76 5.56
N LEU A 67 -16.05 -10.89 4.56
CA LEU A 67 -14.97 -10.44 3.67
C LEU A 67 -13.96 -9.53 4.38
N GLU A 68 -14.41 -8.72 5.34
CA GLU A 68 -13.53 -7.88 6.16
C GLU A 68 -12.54 -8.74 6.97
N PHE A 69 -13.03 -9.82 7.58
CA PHE A 69 -12.20 -10.78 8.30
C PHE A 69 -11.24 -11.52 7.36
N TYR A 70 -11.72 -11.91 6.17
CA TYR A 70 -10.89 -12.57 5.17
C TYR A 70 -9.73 -11.69 4.67
N LEU A 71 -10.00 -10.41 4.39
CA LEU A 71 -8.97 -9.46 3.96
C LEU A 71 -7.95 -9.15 5.06
N GLY A 72 -8.35 -9.23 6.33
CA GLY A 72 -7.46 -9.09 7.48
C GLY A 72 -6.60 -10.33 7.77
N ALA A 73 -6.97 -11.50 7.24
CA ALA A 73 -6.25 -12.74 7.45
C ALA A 73 -5.02 -12.84 6.54
N THR A 74 -3.89 -13.28 7.09
CA THR A 74 -2.70 -13.58 6.30
C THR A 74 -2.80 -14.97 5.72
N PHE A 75 -2.53 -15.12 4.43
CA PHE A 75 -2.41 -16.42 3.80
C PHE A 75 -1.09 -17.10 4.19
N GLY A 76 -1.16 -18.37 4.56
CA GLY A 76 -0.01 -19.22 4.85
C GLY A 76 -0.39 -20.68 4.73
N LEU A 77 0.53 -21.51 4.24
CA LEU A 77 0.34 -22.95 4.12
C LEU A 77 0.61 -23.64 5.47
N SER A 78 -0.31 -24.49 5.87
CA SER A 78 -0.20 -25.35 7.05
C SER A 78 0.12 -26.80 6.63
N LYS A 79 0.42 -27.67 7.61
CA LYS A 79 0.65 -29.09 7.30
C LYS A 79 -0.65 -29.68 6.76
N ASN A 80 -0.58 -30.27 5.56
CA ASN A 80 -1.68 -30.88 4.81
C ASN A 80 -2.69 -29.90 4.16
N ASP A 81 -2.24 -28.73 3.68
CA ASP A 81 -3.06 -27.80 2.89
C ASP A 81 -3.24 -28.19 1.41
N LEU A 82 -3.20 -29.50 1.10
CA LEU A 82 -3.31 -30.08 -0.24
C LEU A 82 -4.36 -31.19 -0.29
#